data_AF-A0A7C1XU99-F1
#
_entry.id   AF-A0A7C1XU99-F1
#
_cell.length_a   1.000
_cell.length_b   1.000
_cell.length_c   1.000
_cell.angle_alpha   90.00
_cell.angle_beta   90.00
_cell.angle_gamma   90.00
#
_symmetry.space_group_name_H-M   'P 1'
#
loop_
_entity.id
_entity.type
_entity.pdbx_description
1 polymer ?
#
loop_
_entity_poly.entity_id
_entity_poly.type
_entity_poly.pdbx_seq_one_letter_code
_entity_poly.pdbx_strand_id
1 'polypeptide(L)'
;MSYHVLSITLILAFFISQPASADENGATLYAENCAACHGNQGNGGVGVPLALPDFQYAISDQFLERTIRNGRPGRVMPAFKNLSNEQIRAIVRHIRSWAPGKPIRHPSIKVNGDPAKGRLLYKNHCASCHGKNGEGGKGTGVTFSRPRDLPIIAPALNNRGFLYAASDQMIKATLMNGREGTPMVSYLKQGLSEQDINDVVSFIRSFEKQAPTLVIQEPDHDNLTVAYESPYGMKETIAALKRAIIGENFRIIRIQTLDNGLVKKAQEDHHKVIIYFCNFQLLNDALAVDPRVGLFLPCRITVVERQGKVMVYALNPKRLSYLFNNDELNKLCDGMSEVYISIIEEATL
;
A
#
# COMPACT_ATOMS: atom_id res chain seq x y z
N MET A 1 -79.25 21.36 34.46
CA MET A 1 -78.25 22.45 34.51
C MET A 1 -76.93 21.91 33.98
N SER A 2 -76.24 22.73 33.20
CA SER A 2 -75.34 22.35 32.12
C SER A 2 -74.06 21.62 32.54
N TYR A 3 -73.67 20.68 31.70
CA TYR A 3 -72.40 19.96 31.71
C TYR A 3 -71.27 20.87 31.18
N HIS A 4 -70.17 20.99 31.93
CA HIS A 4 -68.88 21.40 31.38
C HIS A 4 -67.81 20.43 31.89
N VAL A 5 -67.57 19.37 31.10
CA VAL A 5 -66.38 18.53 31.26
C VAL A 5 -65.29 19.15 30.39
N LEU A 6 -64.26 19.70 31.03
CA LEU A 6 -63.08 20.27 30.42
C LEU A 6 -62.24 19.12 29.83
N SER A 7 -62.32 18.89 28.52
CA SER A 7 -61.43 17.95 27.83
C SER A 7 -60.01 18.53 27.76
N ILE A 8 -59.17 18.18 28.72
CA ILE A 8 -57.71 18.40 28.65
C ILE A 8 -57.17 17.41 27.62
N THR A 9 -56.89 17.90 26.42
CA THR A 9 -56.20 17.14 25.37
C THR A 9 -54.74 17.02 25.79
N LEU A 10 -54.36 15.89 26.37
CA LEU A 10 -52.98 15.54 26.68
C LEU A 10 -52.24 15.33 25.34
N ILE A 11 -51.49 16.34 24.90
CA ILE A 11 -50.57 16.22 23.76
C ILE A 11 -49.48 15.24 24.17
N LEU A 12 -49.63 13.98 23.72
CA LEU A 12 -48.61 12.95 23.85
C LEU A 12 -47.44 13.35 22.93
N ALA A 13 -46.45 14.05 23.50
CA ALA A 13 -45.19 14.30 22.82
C ALA A 13 -44.52 12.95 22.55
N PHE A 14 -44.67 12.45 21.33
CA PHE A 14 -43.89 11.35 20.79
C PHE A 14 -42.43 11.81 20.76
N PHE A 15 -41.69 11.56 21.85
CA PHE A 15 -40.25 11.52 21.79
C PHE A 15 -39.89 10.39 20.84
N ILE A 16 -39.62 10.75 19.58
CA ILE A 16 -38.92 9.88 18.65
C ILE A 16 -37.57 9.64 19.30
N SER A 17 -37.45 8.53 20.03
CA SER A 17 -36.17 8.00 20.45
C SER A 17 -35.38 7.79 19.17
N GLN A 18 -34.43 8.68 18.90
CA GLN A 18 -33.41 8.41 17.91
C GLN A 18 -32.80 7.06 18.27
N PRO A 19 -32.59 6.15 17.31
CA PRO A 19 -31.86 4.93 17.60
C PRO A 19 -30.53 5.36 18.18
N ALA A 20 -30.26 4.96 19.43
CA ALA A 20 -28.94 5.05 20.00
C ALA A 20 -27.99 4.45 18.98
N SER A 21 -27.05 5.26 18.49
CA SER A 21 -25.94 4.85 17.63
C SER A 21 -25.50 3.46 18.08
N ALA A 22 -25.58 2.48 17.18
CA ALA A 22 -25.10 1.12 17.45
C ALA A 22 -23.75 1.23 18.16
N ASP A 23 -23.63 0.58 19.31
CA ASP A 23 -22.48 0.71 20.18
C ASP A 23 -21.24 0.22 19.42
N GLU A 24 -20.46 1.15 18.85
CA GLU A 24 -19.25 0.87 18.11
C GLU A 24 -18.16 0.50 19.12
N ASN A 25 -18.24 -0.73 19.64
CA ASN A 25 -17.27 -1.23 20.59
C ASN A 25 -15.88 -1.25 19.93
N GLY A 26 -15.03 -0.29 20.32
CA GLY A 26 -13.68 -0.14 19.78
C GLY A 26 -12.78 -1.35 19.99
N ALA A 27 -13.02 -2.14 21.06
CA ALA A 27 -12.29 -3.38 21.30
C ALA A 27 -12.65 -4.47 20.29
N THR A 28 -13.94 -4.62 19.96
CA THR A 28 -14.41 -5.54 18.91
C THR A 28 -13.85 -5.15 17.55
N LEU A 29 -13.98 -3.87 17.18
CA LEU A 29 -13.44 -3.35 15.93
C LEU A 29 -11.91 -3.56 15.84
N TYR A 30 -11.18 -3.34 16.94
CA TYR A 30 -9.74 -3.59 16.98
C TYR A 30 -9.40 -5.09 16.82
N ALA A 31 -10.14 -5.96 17.50
CA ALA A 31 -9.94 -7.41 17.41
C ALA A 31 -10.12 -7.93 15.96
N GLU A 32 -11.16 -7.45 15.27
CA GLU A 32 -11.48 -7.85 13.89
C GLU A 32 -10.49 -7.30 12.86
N ASN A 33 -9.96 -6.09 13.08
CA ASN A 33 -9.25 -5.35 12.03
C ASN A 33 -7.74 -5.18 12.28
N CYS A 34 -7.28 -5.26 13.53
CA CYS A 34 -5.95 -4.82 13.92
C CYS A 34 -5.13 -5.88 14.67
N ALA A 35 -5.79 -6.69 15.52
CA ALA A 35 -5.11 -7.58 16.46
C ALA A 35 -4.26 -8.68 15.78
N ALA A 36 -4.63 -9.12 14.58
CA ALA A 36 -3.85 -10.10 13.80
C ALA A 36 -2.40 -9.64 13.54
N CYS A 37 -2.17 -8.32 13.43
CA CYS A 37 -0.85 -7.74 13.22
C CYS A 37 -0.27 -7.12 14.49
N HIS A 38 -1.08 -6.38 15.25
CA HIS A 38 -0.62 -5.57 16.38
C HIS A 38 -0.76 -6.26 17.75
N GLY A 39 -1.28 -7.49 17.78
CA GLY A 39 -1.51 -8.27 19.00
C GLY A 39 -2.80 -7.86 19.73
N ASN A 40 -3.44 -8.81 20.43
CA ASN A 40 -4.71 -8.55 21.15
C ASN A 40 -4.59 -7.47 22.23
N GLN A 41 -3.39 -7.24 22.75
CA GLN A 41 -3.09 -6.24 23.77
C GLN A 41 -2.22 -5.11 23.23
N GLY A 42 -2.12 -4.95 21.90
CA GLY A 42 -1.27 -3.92 21.29
C GLY A 42 0.23 -4.14 21.52
N ASN A 43 0.65 -5.33 21.96
CA ASN A 43 2.04 -5.68 22.25
C ASN A 43 2.90 -5.90 21.00
N GLY A 44 2.33 -5.75 19.80
CA GLY A 44 3.02 -5.88 18.52
C GLY A 44 3.03 -7.31 18.00
N GLY A 45 3.92 -7.56 17.06
CA GLY A 45 3.98 -8.79 16.28
C GLY A 45 4.43 -8.46 14.88
N VAL A 46 3.60 -8.72 13.87
CA VAL A 46 3.83 -8.22 12.49
C VAL A 46 3.79 -6.70 12.42
N GLY A 47 2.83 -6.09 13.10
CA GLY A 47 2.73 -4.65 13.28
C GLY A 47 3.56 -4.15 14.46
N VAL A 48 3.75 -2.84 14.52
CA VAL A 48 4.44 -2.17 15.63
C VAL A 48 3.65 -2.31 16.95
N PRO A 49 4.32 -2.39 18.11
CA PRO A 49 3.64 -2.41 19.39
C PRO A 49 2.97 -1.05 19.67
N LEU A 50 1.64 -1.05 19.68
CA LEU A 50 0.83 0.14 19.91
C LEU A 50 0.71 0.47 21.40
N ALA A 51 0.82 -0.50 22.29
CA ALA A 51 0.66 -0.32 23.73
C ALA A 51 1.88 0.30 24.44
N LEU A 52 2.98 0.61 23.71
CA LEU A 52 4.14 1.24 24.31
C LEU A 52 3.76 2.61 24.91
N PRO A 53 4.00 2.86 26.22
CA PRO A 53 3.63 4.12 26.86
C PRO A 53 4.22 5.36 26.15
N ASP A 54 5.50 5.31 25.77
CA ASP A 54 6.16 6.40 25.04
C ASP A 54 5.52 6.64 23.66
N PHE A 55 5.21 5.59 22.90
CA PHE A 55 4.50 5.72 21.63
C PHE A 55 3.14 6.40 21.83
N GLN A 56 2.38 5.97 22.83
CA GLN A 56 1.08 6.52 23.14
C GLN A 56 1.19 8.00 23.52
N TYR A 57 2.15 8.37 24.35
CA TYR A 57 2.34 9.75 24.75
C TYR A 57 2.80 10.65 23.58
N ALA A 58 3.72 10.15 22.75
CA ALA A 58 4.40 10.92 21.71
C ALA A 58 3.56 11.20 20.47
N ILE A 59 2.39 10.59 20.29
CA ILE A 59 1.57 10.73 19.07
C ILE A 59 0.19 11.32 19.36
N SER A 60 -0.37 12.06 18.41
CA SER A 60 -1.73 12.60 18.51
C SER A 60 -2.79 11.60 18.03
N ASP A 61 -4.03 11.77 18.47
CA ASP A 61 -5.16 10.97 17.99
C ASP A 61 -5.38 11.18 16.48
N GLN A 62 -5.21 12.41 16.01
CA GLN A 62 -5.27 12.73 14.58
C GLN A 62 -4.24 11.94 13.75
N PHE A 63 -3.04 11.70 14.28
CA PHE A 63 -2.05 10.85 13.61
C PHE A 63 -2.54 9.41 13.49
N LEU A 64 -3.14 8.86 14.56
CA LEU A 64 -3.70 7.51 14.56
C LEU A 64 -4.88 7.41 13.58
N GLU A 65 -5.83 8.34 13.64
CA GLU A 65 -7.00 8.38 12.76
C GLU A 65 -6.57 8.43 11.28
N ARG A 66 -5.64 9.33 10.93
CA ARG A 66 -5.11 9.44 9.56
C ARG A 66 -4.34 8.19 9.14
N THR A 67 -3.61 7.57 10.07
CA THR A 67 -2.87 6.33 9.80
C THR A 67 -3.82 5.16 9.55
N ILE A 68 -4.90 5.02 10.33
CA ILE A 68 -5.90 3.97 10.14
C ILE A 68 -6.64 4.20 8.81
N ARG A 69 -7.08 5.44 8.54
CA ARG A 69 -7.82 5.79 7.33
C ARG A 69 -7.04 5.53 6.04
N ASN A 70 -5.75 5.88 6.02
CA ASN A 70 -4.94 5.88 4.79
C ASN A 70 -3.90 4.75 4.72
N GLY A 71 -3.71 4.01 5.82
CA GLY A 71 -2.71 2.96 5.90
C GLY A 71 -1.29 3.45 5.69
N ARG A 72 -0.44 2.52 5.24
CA ARG A 72 0.92 2.76 4.76
C ARG A 72 1.03 2.13 3.36
N PRO A 73 0.67 2.85 2.28
CA PRO A 73 0.77 2.34 0.92
C PRO A 73 2.12 1.69 0.64
N GLY A 74 2.14 0.53 -0.02
CA GLY A 74 3.36 -0.26 -0.26
C GLY A 74 3.95 -1.00 0.93
N ARG A 75 3.30 -0.95 2.09
CA ARG A 75 3.66 -1.69 3.29
C ARG A 75 2.47 -2.51 3.77
N VAL A 76 2.71 -3.39 4.74
CA VAL A 76 1.71 -4.34 5.26
C VAL A 76 0.47 -3.71 5.92
N MET A 77 0.54 -2.44 6.37
CA MET A 77 -0.60 -1.79 7.03
C MET A 77 -1.58 -1.24 5.97
N PRO A 78 -2.77 -1.85 5.79
CA PRO A 78 -3.72 -1.43 4.76
C PRO A 78 -4.45 -0.14 5.17
N ALA A 79 -5.15 0.46 4.21
CA ALA A 79 -6.07 1.57 4.44
C ALA A 79 -7.46 1.04 4.81
N PHE A 80 -8.04 1.52 5.92
CA PHE A 80 -9.38 1.14 6.35
C PHE A 80 -10.43 2.14 5.85
N LYS A 81 -10.63 2.18 4.52
CA LYS A 81 -11.57 3.12 3.87
C LYS A 81 -13.03 2.84 4.21
N ASN A 82 -13.38 1.58 4.49
CA ASN A 82 -14.76 1.16 4.74
C ASN A 82 -15.26 1.45 6.17
N LEU A 83 -14.37 1.81 7.11
CA LEU A 83 -14.77 2.18 8.47
C LEU A 83 -15.33 3.61 8.51
N SER A 84 -16.38 3.87 9.29
CA SER A 84 -16.87 5.22 9.56
C SER A 84 -15.82 6.02 10.36
N ASN A 85 -15.98 7.35 10.42
CA ASN A 85 -15.07 8.16 11.26
C ASN A 85 -15.28 7.86 12.75
N GLU A 86 -16.51 7.54 13.12
CA GLU A 86 -16.93 7.13 14.46
C GLU A 86 -16.22 5.81 14.83
N GLN A 87 -16.21 4.82 13.93
CA GLN A 87 -15.57 3.52 14.14
C GLN A 87 -14.05 3.66 14.32
N ILE A 88 -13.42 4.50 13.49
CA ILE A 88 -12.00 4.81 13.64
C ILE A 88 -11.73 5.46 15.00
N ARG A 89 -12.55 6.43 15.42
CA ARG A 89 -12.42 7.05 16.75
C ARG A 89 -12.63 6.04 17.88
N ALA A 90 -13.53 5.07 17.71
CA ALA A 90 -13.72 3.99 18.67
C ALA A 90 -12.47 3.11 18.81
N ILE A 91 -11.86 2.72 17.68
CA ILE A 91 -10.59 1.99 17.66
C ILE A 91 -9.49 2.82 18.34
N VAL A 92 -9.39 4.13 18.06
CA VAL A 92 -8.40 5.01 18.70
C VAL A 92 -8.63 5.07 20.20
N ARG A 93 -9.87 5.21 20.69
CA ARG A 93 -10.17 5.15 22.13
C ARG A 93 -9.73 3.82 22.75
N HIS A 94 -9.92 2.69 22.07
CA HIS A 94 -9.44 1.40 22.54
C HIS A 94 -7.92 1.34 22.59
N ILE A 95 -7.22 1.77 21.54
CA ILE A 95 -5.74 1.85 21.51
C ILE A 95 -5.21 2.70 22.67
N ARG A 96 -5.90 3.79 23.02
CA ARG A 96 -5.54 4.68 24.14
C ARG A 96 -5.76 4.06 25.51
N SER A 97 -6.59 3.02 25.62
CA SER A 97 -6.91 2.41 26.91
C SER A 97 -5.73 1.69 27.57
N TRP A 98 -4.71 1.28 26.81
CA TRP A 98 -3.53 0.59 27.34
C TRP A 98 -2.53 1.51 28.05
N ALA A 99 -2.53 2.80 27.73
CA ALA A 99 -1.65 3.78 28.35
C ALA A 99 -2.45 5.06 28.63
N PRO A 100 -3.18 5.13 29.77
CA PRO A 100 -3.97 6.29 30.14
C PRO A 100 -3.04 7.47 30.48
N GLY A 101 -2.71 8.26 29.46
CA GLY A 101 -1.94 9.49 29.56
C GLY A 101 -2.46 10.48 28.53
N LYS A 102 -2.34 11.78 28.81
CA LYS A 102 -2.78 12.81 27.85
C LYS A 102 -1.79 12.85 26.68
N PRO A 103 -2.19 12.47 25.46
CA PRO A 103 -1.27 12.50 24.33
C PRO A 103 -0.80 13.93 24.06
N ILE A 104 0.47 14.07 23.65
CA ILE A 104 1.00 15.37 23.24
C ILE A 104 0.22 15.83 22.00
N ARG A 105 -0.31 17.05 22.07
CA ARG A 105 -0.87 17.72 20.90
C ARG A 105 0.28 18.30 20.10
N HIS A 106 0.49 17.77 18.90
CA HIS A 106 1.42 18.33 17.93
C HIS A 106 0.67 19.30 17.02
N PRO A 107 0.89 20.62 17.12
CA PRO A 107 0.24 21.56 16.23
C PRO A 107 0.75 21.36 14.80
N SER A 108 -0.09 21.70 13.83
CA SER A 108 0.25 21.63 12.39
C SER A 108 1.13 22.82 11.96
N ILE A 109 2.16 23.12 12.74
CA ILE A 109 3.12 24.18 12.48
C ILE A 109 4.29 23.58 11.70
N LYS A 110 4.57 24.12 10.52
CA LYS A 110 5.74 23.72 9.74
C LYS A 110 7.02 24.16 10.43
N VAL A 111 8.06 23.34 10.35
CA VAL A 111 9.40 23.76 10.78
C VAL A 111 10.05 24.62 9.71
N ASN A 112 10.98 25.47 10.12
CA ASN A 112 11.86 26.19 9.20
C ASN A 112 13.27 25.60 9.27
N GLY A 113 13.70 24.98 8.19
CA GLY A 113 15.01 24.32 8.11
C GLY A 113 15.48 24.13 6.68
N ASP A 114 16.77 23.95 6.51
CA ASP A 114 17.48 23.77 5.25
C ASP A 114 17.50 22.28 4.84
N PRO A 115 16.76 21.87 3.80
CA PRO A 115 16.71 20.47 3.37
C PRO A 115 18.04 19.95 2.80
N ALA A 116 18.95 20.82 2.35
CA ALA A 116 20.27 20.41 1.85
C ALA A 116 21.18 20.00 3.02
N LYS A 117 21.21 20.79 4.11
CA LYS A 117 21.89 20.42 5.36
C LYS A 117 21.24 19.19 5.99
N GLY A 118 19.91 19.16 6.02
CA GLY A 118 19.14 18.02 6.52
C GLY A 118 19.47 16.71 5.81
N ARG A 119 19.73 16.73 4.49
CA ARG A 119 20.15 15.56 3.72
C ARG A 119 21.48 14.99 4.21
N LEU A 120 22.45 15.84 4.54
CA LEU A 120 23.77 15.41 5.02
C LEU A 120 23.65 14.79 6.42
N LEU A 121 22.91 15.45 7.32
CA LEU A 121 22.61 14.94 8.66
C LEU A 121 21.87 13.60 8.58
N TYR A 122 20.84 13.52 7.73
CA TYR A 122 20.08 12.29 7.53
C TYR A 122 20.97 11.12 7.05
N LYS A 123 21.86 11.38 6.09
CA LYS A 123 22.80 10.38 5.59
C LYS A 123 23.69 9.82 6.72
N ASN A 124 24.13 10.67 7.64
CA ASN A 124 25.07 10.29 8.69
C ASN A 124 24.40 9.63 9.89
N HIS A 125 23.14 10.00 10.18
CA HIS A 125 22.47 9.63 11.43
C HIS A 125 21.27 8.70 11.25
N CYS A 126 20.57 8.77 10.11
CA CYS A 126 19.26 8.15 9.94
C CYS A 126 19.27 7.00 8.92
N ALA A 127 20.07 7.15 7.86
CA ALA A 127 20.02 6.28 6.68
C ALA A 127 20.42 4.82 6.94
N SER A 128 21.22 4.56 7.99
CA SER A 128 21.59 3.20 8.39
C SER A 128 20.38 2.33 8.77
N CYS A 129 19.37 2.94 9.38
CA CYS A 129 18.14 2.26 9.79
C CYS A 129 16.98 2.54 8.82
N HIS A 130 16.80 3.80 8.42
CA HIS A 130 15.66 4.23 7.60
C HIS A 130 15.91 4.16 6.09
N GLY A 131 17.08 3.68 5.65
CA GLY A 131 17.45 3.61 4.25
C GLY A 131 17.90 4.96 3.69
N LYS A 132 18.60 4.94 2.55
CA LYS A 132 19.23 6.15 1.97
C LYS A 132 18.18 7.17 1.52
N ASN A 133 17.03 6.69 1.06
CA ASN A 133 15.93 7.49 0.53
C ASN A 133 14.69 7.41 1.45
N GLY A 134 14.84 7.02 2.71
CA GLY A 134 13.71 6.89 3.63
C GLY A 134 12.84 5.66 3.41
N GLU A 135 13.31 4.65 2.68
CA GLU A 135 12.58 3.43 2.40
C GLU A 135 12.25 2.58 3.63
N GLY A 136 12.90 2.80 4.78
CA GLY A 136 12.75 2.02 6.00
C GLY A 136 13.62 0.75 6.00
N GLY A 137 13.47 -0.09 7.03
CA GLY A 137 14.21 -1.34 7.12
C GLY A 137 13.88 -2.31 5.97
N LYS A 138 14.82 -3.23 5.68
CA LYS A 138 14.67 -4.25 4.64
C LYS A 138 13.46 -5.15 4.94
N GLY A 139 12.69 -5.47 3.90
CA GLY A 139 11.43 -6.19 4.00
C GLY A 139 10.22 -5.25 3.96
N THR A 140 9.19 -5.64 3.23
CA THR A 140 7.94 -4.88 3.07
C THR A 140 7.01 -4.99 4.28
N GLY A 141 7.38 -5.82 5.26
CA GLY A 141 6.49 -6.26 6.34
C GLY A 141 5.39 -7.23 5.88
N VAL A 142 5.25 -7.49 4.57
CA VAL A 142 4.16 -8.31 3.99
C VAL A 142 4.46 -9.81 3.96
N THR A 143 5.71 -10.20 4.23
CA THR A 143 6.15 -11.59 4.27
C THR A 143 6.31 -12.05 5.72
N PHE A 144 5.40 -12.91 6.19
CA PHE A 144 5.45 -13.54 7.52
C PHE A 144 6.73 -14.38 7.75
N SER A 145 7.42 -14.76 6.66
CA SER A 145 8.50 -15.75 6.66
C SER A 145 9.92 -15.17 6.72
N ARG A 146 10.09 -13.85 6.86
CA ARG A 146 11.44 -13.26 6.91
C ARG A 146 11.98 -13.22 8.35
N PRO A 147 13.23 -13.67 8.59
CA PRO A 147 13.93 -13.41 9.84
C PRO A 147 13.94 -11.91 10.11
N ARG A 148 13.65 -11.51 11.35
CA ARG A 148 13.74 -10.12 11.77
C ARG A 148 14.96 -9.97 12.65
N ASP A 149 15.93 -9.22 12.16
CA ASP A 149 17.14 -8.90 12.91
C ASP A 149 16.86 -7.92 14.06
N LEU A 150 15.72 -7.20 14.01
CA LEU A 150 15.27 -6.27 15.04
C LEU A 150 13.81 -6.53 15.42
N PRO A 151 13.43 -6.38 16.70
CA PRO A 151 12.04 -6.53 17.16
C PRO A 151 11.11 -5.47 16.56
N ILE A 152 11.65 -4.32 16.14
CA ILE A 152 10.92 -3.20 15.53
C ILE A 152 11.66 -2.77 14.27
N ILE A 153 10.96 -2.80 13.12
CA ILE A 153 11.50 -2.35 11.83
C ILE A 153 11.39 -0.83 11.73
N ALA A 154 12.48 -0.17 11.33
CA ALA A 154 12.48 1.26 11.09
C ALA A 154 11.43 1.63 10.02
N PRO A 155 10.49 2.54 10.32
CA PRO A 155 9.44 2.90 9.37
C PRO A 155 10.01 3.57 8.12
N ALA A 156 9.32 3.36 7.00
CA ALA A 156 9.55 4.09 5.76
C ALA A 156 9.15 5.56 5.94
N LEU A 157 10.14 6.45 6.02
CA LEU A 157 9.94 7.90 6.18
C LEU A 157 9.53 8.58 4.88
N ASN A 158 9.83 7.95 3.74
CA ASN A 158 9.31 8.38 2.43
C ASN A 158 7.90 7.85 2.15
N ASN A 159 7.31 7.09 3.08
CA ASN A 159 5.96 6.58 2.92
C ASN A 159 4.94 7.71 2.99
N ARG A 160 4.02 7.72 2.04
CA ARG A 160 3.08 8.82 1.86
C ARG A 160 1.99 8.85 2.92
N GLY A 161 1.51 7.68 3.32
CA GLY A 161 0.58 7.58 4.44
C GLY A 161 1.22 8.11 5.72
N PHE A 162 2.52 7.84 5.93
CA PHE A 162 3.29 8.41 7.05
C PHE A 162 3.41 9.93 6.94
N LEU A 163 3.91 10.44 5.81
CA LEU A 163 4.10 11.87 5.59
C LEU A 163 2.79 12.66 5.72
N TYR A 164 1.67 12.11 5.23
CA TYR A 164 0.34 12.70 5.39
C TYR A 164 -0.16 12.69 6.84
N ALA A 165 0.09 11.61 7.58
CA ALA A 165 -0.39 11.46 8.96
C ALA A 165 0.44 12.29 9.96
N ALA A 166 1.77 12.27 9.81
CA ALA A 166 2.70 12.90 10.74
C ALA A 166 2.76 14.42 10.51
N SER A 167 2.72 15.21 11.58
CA SER A 167 3.02 16.65 11.52
C SER A 167 4.53 16.90 11.69
N ASP A 168 5.01 18.07 11.25
CA ASP A 168 6.44 18.42 11.40
C ASP A 168 6.86 18.43 12.86
N GLN A 169 5.99 18.96 13.73
CA GLN A 169 6.24 18.99 15.17
C GLN A 169 6.31 17.60 15.79
N MET A 170 5.53 16.65 15.26
CA MET A 170 5.61 15.25 15.68
C MET A 170 6.94 14.60 15.29
N ILE A 171 7.40 14.84 14.05
CA ILE A 171 8.69 14.33 13.58
C ILE A 171 9.82 14.98 14.36
N LYS A 172 9.78 16.31 14.54
CA LYS A 172 10.71 17.07 15.37
C LYS A 172 10.78 16.52 16.80
N ALA A 173 9.64 16.35 17.46
CA ALA A 173 9.57 15.81 18.82
C ALA A 173 10.14 14.39 18.90
N THR A 174 9.88 13.56 17.88
CA THR A 174 10.47 12.20 17.80
C THR A 174 11.99 12.27 17.69
N LEU A 175 12.54 13.17 16.88
CA LEU A 175 14.00 13.35 16.75
C LEU A 175 14.62 13.93 18.03
N MET A 176 13.92 14.84 18.70
CA MET A 176 14.38 15.46 19.94
C MET A 176 14.40 14.48 21.11
N ASN A 177 13.37 13.64 21.24
CA ASN A 177 13.19 12.78 22.43
C ASN A 177 13.59 11.32 22.20
N GLY A 178 13.67 10.88 20.94
CA GLY A 178 13.76 9.46 20.60
C GLY A 178 12.43 8.75 20.79
N ARG A 179 12.50 7.41 20.84
CA ARG A 179 11.40 6.52 21.20
C ARG A 179 11.89 5.44 22.15
N GLU A 180 11.40 5.48 23.37
CA GLU A 180 11.76 4.51 24.39
C GLU A 180 11.31 3.09 23.98
N GLY A 181 12.11 2.08 24.32
CA GLY A 181 11.86 0.70 23.88
C GLY A 181 12.18 0.44 22.40
N THR A 182 12.85 1.38 21.72
CA THR A 182 13.30 1.23 20.33
C THR A 182 14.75 1.70 20.15
N PRO A 183 15.43 1.32 19.06
CA PRO A 183 16.74 1.88 18.70
C PRO A 183 16.74 3.38 18.33
N MET A 184 15.57 4.02 18.21
CA MET A 184 15.47 5.44 17.84
C MET A 184 15.79 6.33 19.04
N VAL A 185 17.06 6.75 19.17
CA VAL A 185 17.53 7.59 20.28
C VAL A 185 17.18 9.07 20.10
N SER A 186 17.34 9.85 21.18
CA SER A 186 17.25 11.32 21.16
C SER A 186 18.48 11.93 20.49
N TYR A 187 18.28 12.66 19.40
CA TYR A 187 19.38 13.30 18.68
C TYR A 187 19.85 14.61 19.33
N LEU A 188 19.01 15.25 20.15
CA LEU A 188 19.47 16.34 21.02
C LEU A 188 20.53 15.84 22.00
N LYS A 189 20.29 14.68 22.64
CA LYS A 189 21.26 14.06 23.54
C LYS A 189 22.50 13.53 22.82
N GLN A 190 22.41 13.28 21.51
CA GLN A 190 23.54 12.92 20.65
C GLN A 190 24.31 14.14 20.10
N GLY A 191 23.90 15.36 20.48
CA GLY A 191 24.63 16.60 20.16
C GLY A 191 24.14 17.36 18.94
N LEU A 192 23.04 16.95 18.29
CA LEU A 192 22.39 17.79 17.28
C LEU A 192 21.69 18.97 17.93
N SER A 193 21.78 20.14 17.30
CA SER A 193 21.01 21.32 17.73
C SER A 193 19.54 21.20 17.28
N GLU A 194 18.66 22.03 17.84
CA GLU A 194 17.29 22.13 17.35
C GLU A 194 17.21 22.54 15.88
N GLN A 195 18.15 23.35 15.40
CA GLN A 195 18.18 23.76 14.00
C GLN A 195 18.58 22.58 13.11
N ASP A 196 19.55 21.76 13.51
CA ASP A 196 19.91 20.53 12.80
C ASP A 196 18.69 19.60 12.67
N ILE A 197 17.90 19.50 13.74
CA ILE A 197 16.65 18.72 13.72
C ILE A 197 15.63 19.33 12.76
N ASN A 198 15.44 20.65 12.77
CA ASN A 198 14.56 21.33 11.81
C ASN A 198 15.01 21.05 10.36
N ASP A 199 16.31 21.09 10.09
CA ASP A 199 16.90 20.81 8.79
C ASP A 199 16.60 19.36 8.35
N VAL A 200 16.78 18.37 9.25
CA VAL A 200 16.42 16.96 9.00
C VAL A 200 14.93 16.79 8.72
N VAL A 201 14.06 17.45 9.49
CA VAL A 201 12.61 17.42 9.26
C VAL A 201 12.27 18.00 7.88
N SER A 202 12.87 19.14 7.51
CA SER A 202 12.72 19.73 6.17
C SER A 202 13.19 18.78 5.06
N PHE A 203 14.26 18.02 5.29
CA PHE A 203 14.70 17.00 4.34
C PHE A 203 13.71 15.82 4.24
N ILE A 204 13.20 15.30 5.36
CA ILE A 204 12.17 14.25 5.36
C ILE A 204 10.93 14.73 4.59
N ARG A 205 10.51 15.99 4.77
CA ARG A 205 9.43 16.60 3.99
C ARG A 205 9.72 16.76 2.51
N SER A 206 10.98 16.83 2.11
CA SER A 206 11.34 16.83 0.69
C SER A 206 10.94 15.53 -0.02
N PHE A 207 10.76 14.43 0.72
CA PHE A 207 10.21 13.19 0.17
C PHE A 207 8.75 13.35 -0.27
N GLU A 208 7.97 14.32 0.23
CA GLU A 208 6.62 14.56 -0.28
C GLU A 208 6.62 15.06 -1.73
N LYS A 209 7.66 15.82 -2.09
CA LYS A 209 7.86 16.34 -3.46
C LYS A 209 8.41 15.29 -4.42
N GLN A 210 9.13 14.30 -3.88
CA GLN A 210 9.72 13.19 -4.63
C GLN A 210 8.84 11.94 -4.62
N ALA A 211 7.89 11.86 -3.69
CA ALA A 211 6.86 10.83 -3.66
C ALA A 211 5.92 11.12 -4.84
N PRO A 212 5.87 10.27 -5.88
CA PRO A 212 5.10 10.54 -7.10
C PRO A 212 3.68 10.89 -6.70
N THR A 213 3.16 12.11 -6.94
CA THR A 213 1.88 12.69 -6.45
C THR A 213 0.78 11.68 -6.12
N LEU A 214 0.11 11.82 -4.96
CA LEU A 214 -1.01 10.95 -4.55
C LEU A 214 -2.17 11.59 -5.28
N VAL A 215 -2.18 11.39 -6.58
CA VAL A 215 -3.45 11.12 -7.19
C VAL A 215 -3.83 9.81 -6.49
N ILE A 216 -4.81 9.87 -5.58
CA ILE A 216 -5.74 8.76 -5.53
C ILE A 216 -6.36 8.80 -6.92
N GLN A 217 -5.65 8.23 -7.90
CA GLN A 217 -6.29 7.77 -9.10
C GLN A 217 -7.23 6.72 -8.52
N GLU A 218 -8.51 7.08 -8.40
CA GLU A 218 -9.55 6.30 -9.09
C GLU A 218 -8.84 5.54 -10.20
N PRO A 219 -8.79 4.19 -10.15
CA PRO A 219 -8.04 3.38 -11.10
C PRO A 219 -7.92 4.12 -12.42
N ASP A 220 -6.70 4.54 -12.77
CA ASP A 220 -6.49 5.13 -14.08
C ASP A 220 -7.24 4.26 -15.08
N HIS A 221 -7.90 4.85 -16.08
CA HIS A 221 -8.74 4.16 -17.06
C HIS A 221 -7.97 3.09 -17.89
N ASP A 222 -6.75 2.75 -17.48
CA ASP A 222 -5.98 1.58 -17.88
C ASP A 222 -6.75 0.29 -17.60
N ASN A 223 -7.07 -0.40 -18.69
CA ASN A 223 -7.75 -1.69 -18.67
C ASN A 223 -6.95 -2.75 -17.89
N LEU A 224 -7.66 -3.68 -17.24
CA LEU A 224 -7.07 -4.89 -16.62
C LEU A 224 -6.30 -5.77 -17.61
N THR A 225 -6.62 -5.61 -18.89
CA THR A 225 -5.99 -6.29 -20.01
C THR A 225 -5.42 -5.28 -20.99
N VAL A 226 -4.26 -5.61 -21.54
CA VAL A 226 -3.72 -4.99 -22.73
C VAL A 226 -4.33 -5.72 -23.94
N ALA A 227 -4.88 -4.97 -24.91
CA ALA A 227 -5.59 -5.54 -26.06
C ALA A 227 -5.28 -4.75 -27.34
N TYR A 228 -4.76 -5.43 -28.37
CA TYR A 228 -4.40 -4.84 -29.66
C TYR A 228 -4.97 -5.69 -30.80
N GLU A 229 -5.43 -5.04 -31.87
CA GLU A 229 -5.79 -5.70 -33.14
C GLU A 229 -4.52 -5.80 -34.00
N SER A 230 -4.20 -7.00 -34.46
CA SER A 230 -3.08 -7.21 -35.38
C SER A 230 -3.56 -6.98 -36.83
N PRO A 231 -2.79 -6.28 -37.67
CA PRO A 231 -3.07 -6.14 -39.09
C PRO A 231 -2.75 -7.41 -39.89
N TYR A 232 -2.13 -8.40 -39.25
CA TYR A 232 -1.67 -9.64 -39.84
C TYR A 232 -2.63 -10.81 -39.56
N GLY A 233 -2.48 -11.89 -40.34
CA GLY A 233 -3.15 -13.16 -40.07
C GLY A 233 -2.58 -13.87 -38.84
N MET A 234 -3.34 -14.83 -38.30
CA MET A 234 -3.02 -15.52 -37.04
C MET A 234 -1.59 -16.09 -36.99
N LYS A 235 -1.14 -16.72 -38.09
CA LYS A 235 0.19 -17.35 -38.16
C LYS A 235 1.30 -16.30 -38.14
N GLU A 236 1.11 -15.23 -38.91
CA GLU A 236 2.02 -14.10 -39.02
C GLU A 236 2.13 -13.34 -37.70
N THR A 237 1.01 -13.06 -37.03
CA THR A 237 0.97 -12.42 -35.70
C THR A 237 1.70 -13.27 -34.66
N ILE A 238 1.48 -14.59 -34.61
CA ILE A 238 2.20 -15.48 -33.70
C ILE A 238 3.70 -15.47 -34.01
N ALA A 239 4.09 -15.50 -35.28
CA ALA A 239 5.50 -15.44 -35.67
C ALA A 239 6.17 -14.10 -35.28
N ALA A 240 5.46 -12.99 -35.43
CA ALA A 240 5.92 -11.67 -35.01
C ALA A 240 6.09 -11.59 -33.48
N LEU A 241 5.07 -12.01 -32.72
CA LEU A 241 5.14 -12.09 -31.26
C LEU A 241 6.31 -12.94 -30.77
N LYS A 242 6.56 -14.09 -31.41
CA LYS A 242 7.70 -14.93 -31.04
C LYS A 242 9.04 -14.20 -31.20
N ARG A 243 9.20 -13.41 -32.27
CA ARG A 243 10.42 -12.63 -32.50
C ARG A 243 10.57 -11.52 -31.48
N ALA A 244 9.50 -10.73 -31.25
CA ALA A 244 9.50 -9.64 -30.27
C ALA A 244 9.79 -10.13 -28.84
N ILE A 245 9.14 -11.23 -28.41
CA ILE A 245 9.39 -11.87 -27.11
C ILE A 245 10.87 -12.26 -26.95
N ILE A 246 11.46 -12.87 -27.97
CA ILE A 246 12.89 -13.27 -27.93
C ILE A 246 13.80 -12.04 -27.97
N GLY A 247 13.44 -11.00 -28.74
CA GLY A 247 14.16 -9.72 -28.82
C GLY A 247 14.27 -9.02 -27.47
N GLU A 248 13.21 -9.07 -26.66
CA GLU A 248 13.18 -8.58 -25.28
C GLU A 248 13.82 -9.55 -24.25
N ASN A 249 14.61 -10.52 -24.72
CA ASN A 249 15.33 -11.48 -23.89
C ASN A 249 14.41 -12.37 -23.03
N PHE A 250 13.20 -12.67 -23.50
CA PHE A 250 12.34 -13.70 -22.91
C PHE A 250 12.52 -15.03 -23.61
N ARG A 251 12.48 -16.11 -22.83
CA ARG A 251 12.40 -17.48 -23.34
C ARG A 251 10.94 -17.88 -23.50
N ILE A 252 10.57 -18.32 -24.70
CA ILE A 252 9.28 -18.98 -24.92
C ILE A 252 9.32 -20.36 -24.26
N ILE A 253 8.37 -20.61 -23.37
CA ILE A 253 8.24 -21.87 -22.63
C ILE A 253 7.38 -22.85 -23.44
N ARG A 254 6.20 -22.42 -23.87
CA ARG A 254 5.26 -23.23 -24.65
C ARG A 254 4.29 -22.37 -25.43
N ILE A 255 3.77 -22.92 -26.52
CA ILE A 255 2.69 -22.33 -27.32
C ILE A 255 1.64 -23.43 -27.51
N GLN A 256 0.37 -23.12 -27.24
CA GLN A 256 -0.71 -24.10 -27.31
C GLN A 256 -2.05 -23.43 -27.58
N THR A 257 -3.05 -24.19 -28.04
CA THR A 257 -4.42 -23.69 -28.12
C THR A 257 -5.04 -23.54 -26.71
N LEU A 258 -6.09 -22.72 -26.59
CA LEU A 258 -6.80 -22.52 -25.32
C LEU A 258 -7.43 -23.81 -24.77
N ASP A 259 -7.84 -24.69 -25.67
CA ASP A 259 -8.51 -25.95 -25.39
C ASP A 259 -7.55 -27.16 -25.40
N ASN A 260 -6.24 -26.91 -25.49
CA ASN A 260 -5.24 -27.97 -25.44
C ASN A 260 -5.37 -28.79 -24.15
N GLY A 261 -5.50 -30.10 -24.31
CA GLY A 261 -5.74 -31.04 -23.20
C GLY A 261 -7.19 -31.08 -22.69
N LEU A 262 -8.09 -30.24 -23.20
CA LEU A 262 -9.53 -30.26 -22.91
C LEU A 262 -10.33 -30.99 -23.99
N VAL A 263 -9.81 -31.06 -25.22
CA VAL A 263 -10.43 -31.74 -26.37
C VAL A 263 -9.46 -32.73 -27.01
N LYS A 264 -9.96 -33.56 -27.94
CA LYS A 264 -9.09 -34.41 -28.76
C LYS A 264 -8.23 -33.52 -29.64
N LYS A 265 -6.99 -33.91 -29.90
CA LYS A 265 -6.02 -33.13 -30.70
C LYS A 265 -6.56 -32.65 -32.06
N ALA A 266 -7.38 -33.46 -32.73
CA ALA A 266 -7.98 -33.09 -34.02
C ALA A 266 -9.12 -32.05 -33.93
N GLN A 267 -9.55 -31.72 -32.72
CA GLN A 267 -10.65 -30.81 -32.42
C GLN A 267 -10.17 -29.49 -31.78
N GLU A 268 -8.86 -29.33 -31.55
CA GLU A 268 -8.29 -28.13 -30.97
C GLU A 268 -8.55 -26.89 -31.85
N ASP A 269 -8.98 -25.80 -31.23
CA ASP A 269 -9.28 -24.55 -31.91
C ASP A 269 -8.02 -23.70 -32.11
N HIS A 270 -7.42 -23.84 -33.29
CA HIS A 270 -6.22 -23.09 -33.68
C HIS A 270 -6.44 -21.58 -33.87
N HIS A 271 -7.68 -21.09 -33.79
CA HIS A 271 -7.98 -19.65 -33.79
C HIS A 271 -7.80 -19.03 -32.40
N LYS A 272 -7.46 -19.81 -31.37
CA LYS A 272 -7.27 -19.32 -30.00
C LYS A 272 -6.01 -19.92 -29.38
N VAL A 273 -4.93 -19.14 -29.31
CA VAL A 273 -3.59 -19.61 -28.92
C VAL A 273 -3.06 -18.82 -27.73
N ILE A 274 -2.41 -19.49 -26.78
CA ILE A 274 -1.62 -18.84 -25.72
C ILE A 274 -0.14 -19.09 -25.98
N ILE A 275 0.65 -18.02 -25.86
CA ILE A 275 2.11 -18.04 -25.79
C ILE A 275 2.51 -17.83 -24.33
N TYR A 276 3.19 -18.82 -23.74
CA TYR A 276 3.78 -18.73 -22.41
C TYR A 276 5.27 -18.44 -22.54
N PHE A 277 5.78 -17.44 -21.84
CA PHE A 277 7.16 -17.01 -21.92
C PHE A 277 7.66 -16.47 -20.58
N CYS A 278 8.96 -16.35 -20.42
CA CYS A 278 9.56 -15.91 -19.16
C CYS A 278 10.94 -15.31 -19.37
N ASN A 279 11.23 -14.24 -18.63
CA ASN A 279 12.57 -13.72 -18.40
C ASN A 279 12.99 -14.19 -17.00
N PHE A 280 14.00 -15.06 -16.93
CA PHE A 280 14.39 -15.70 -15.66
C PHE A 280 14.98 -14.74 -14.63
N GLN A 281 15.68 -13.70 -15.09
CA GLN A 281 16.23 -12.68 -14.18
C GLN A 281 15.10 -11.91 -13.52
N LEU A 282 14.17 -11.39 -14.32
CA LEU A 282 13.02 -10.63 -13.85
C LEU A 282 12.08 -11.49 -13.00
N LEU A 283 11.92 -12.78 -13.34
CA LEU A 283 11.22 -13.75 -12.52
C LEU A 283 11.85 -13.88 -11.12
N ASN A 284 13.16 -14.09 -11.06
CA ASN A 284 13.87 -14.26 -9.79
C ASN A 284 13.79 -12.99 -8.95
N ASP A 285 13.95 -11.82 -9.56
CA ASP A 285 13.86 -10.53 -8.88
C ASP A 285 12.44 -10.30 -8.31
N ALA A 286 11.39 -10.57 -9.10
CA ALA A 286 10.01 -10.41 -8.66
C ALA A 286 9.63 -11.40 -7.54
N LEU A 287 10.05 -12.68 -7.64
CA LEU A 287 9.82 -13.68 -6.59
C LEU A 287 10.57 -13.34 -5.29
N ALA A 288 11.76 -12.74 -5.39
CA ALA A 288 12.51 -12.28 -4.23
C ALA A 288 11.80 -11.11 -3.53
N VAL A 289 11.10 -10.24 -4.26
CA VAL A 289 10.29 -9.16 -3.69
C VAL A 289 9.01 -9.70 -3.04
N ASP A 290 8.24 -10.49 -3.78
CA ASP A 290 6.97 -11.05 -3.31
C ASP A 290 6.68 -12.42 -3.96
N PRO A 291 6.68 -13.53 -3.20
CA PRO A 291 6.46 -14.85 -3.77
C PRO A 291 5.03 -15.04 -4.33
N ARG A 292 4.07 -14.19 -3.95
CA ARG A 292 2.68 -14.25 -4.45
C ARG A 292 2.58 -13.89 -5.93
N VAL A 293 3.64 -13.33 -6.52
CA VAL A 293 3.81 -13.19 -7.97
C VAL A 293 3.58 -14.50 -8.73
N GLY A 294 3.87 -15.65 -8.10
CA GLY A 294 3.58 -16.98 -8.65
C GLY A 294 2.16 -17.19 -9.15
N LEU A 295 1.17 -16.44 -8.65
CA LEU A 295 -0.24 -16.57 -9.05
C LEU A 295 -0.50 -16.20 -10.52
N PHE A 296 0.36 -15.38 -11.13
CA PHE A 296 0.19 -14.93 -12.52
C PHE A 296 1.41 -15.25 -13.39
N LEU A 297 2.33 -16.07 -12.91
CA LEU A 297 3.44 -16.60 -13.69
C LEU A 297 3.06 -17.89 -14.44
N PRO A 298 3.83 -18.27 -15.48
CA PRO A 298 4.75 -17.40 -16.22
C PRO A 298 3.97 -16.34 -17.03
N CYS A 299 4.69 -15.44 -17.70
CA CYS A 299 4.09 -14.42 -18.58
C CYS A 299 3.26 -15.07 -19.70
N ARG A 300 2.17 -14.40 -20.10
CA ARG A 300 1.19 -14.93 -21.07
C ARG A 300 0.69 -13.86 -22.03
N ILE A 301 0.66 -14.20 -23.30
CA ILE A 301 -0.05 -13.47 -24.36
C ILE A 301 -1.02 -14.46 -25.02
N THR A 302 -2.27 -14.04 -25.20
CA THR A 302 -3.32 -14.82 -25.85
C THR A 302 -3.66 -14.17 -27.18
N VAL A 303 -3.60 -14.92 -28.27
CA VAL A 303 -3.99 -14.49 -29.61
C VAL A 303 -5.31 -15.16 -29.96
N VAL A 304 -6.30 -14.40 -30.43
CA VAL A 304 -7.62 -14.89 -30.80
C VAL A 304 -8.02 -14.33 -32.16
N GLU A 305 -8.39 -15.19 -33.08
CA GLU A 305 -9.02 -14.81 -34.34
C GLU A 305 -10.55 -14.95 -34.22
N ARG A 306 -11.28 -13.86 -34.49
CA ARG A 306 -12.75 -13.84 -34.49
C ARG A 306 -13.24 -12.86 -35.55
N GLN A 307 -14.19 -13.30 -36.38
CA GLN A 307 -14.79 -12.46 -37.43
C GLN A 307 -13.75 -11.87 -38.40
N GLY A 308 -12.69 -12.62 -38.71
CA GLY A 308 -11.61 -12.19 -39.61
C GLY A 308 -10.64 -11.18 -39.00
N LYS A 309 -10.76 -10.88 -37.70
CA LYS A 309 -9.84 -10.01 -36.96
C LYS A 309 -8.99 -10.83 -36.00
N VAL A 310 -7.70 -10.52 -35.92
CA VAL A 310 -6.76 -11.15 -34.98
C VAL A 310 -6.51 -10.20 -33.83
N MET A 311 -6.85 -10.63 -32.62
CA MET A 311 -6.69 -9.85 -31.40
C MET A 311 -5.59 -10.45 -30.53
N VAL A 312 -4.74 -9.60 -29.98
CA VAL A 312 -3.67 -9.95 -29.05
C VAL A 312 -4.02 -9.40 -27.68
N TYR A 313 -4.09 -10.28 -26.68
CA TYR A 313 -4.45 -9.95 -25.30
C TYR A 313 -3.33 -10.32 -24.34
N ALA A 314 -3.10 -9.48 -23.34
CA ALA A 314 -2.26 -9.80 -22.19
C ALA A 314 -2.86 -9.23 -20.90
N LEU A 315 -2.51 -9.83 -19.77
CA LEU A 315 -2.81 -9.21 -18.49
C LEU A 315 -1.92 -7.98 -18.30
N ASN A 316 -2.47 -6.88 -17.80
CA ASN A 316 -1.71 -5.69 -17.49
C ASN A 316 -0.95 -5.89 -16.17
N PRO A 317 0.39 -6.05 -16.17
CA PRO A 317 1.15 -6.33 -14.95
C PRO A 317 1.06 -5.20 -13.93
N LYS A 318 1.05 -3.94 -14.40
CA LYS A 318 0.86 -2.74 -13.58
C LYS A 318 -0.48 -2.78 -12.83
N ARG A 319 -1.55 -3.29 -13.44
CA ARG A 319 -2.84 -3.45 -12.75
C ARG A 319 -2.86 -4.63 -11.77
N LEU A 320 -2.25 -5.75 -12.13
CA LEU A 320 -2.18 -6.93 -11.28
C LEU A 320 -1.38 -6.69 -10.00
N SER A 321 -0.29 -5.91 -10.06
CA SER A 321 0.58 -5.67 -8.90
C SER A 321 -0.14 -5.01 -7.73
N TYR A 322 -1.16 -4.17 -8.00
CA TYR A 322 -1.97 -3.53 -6.97
C TYR A 322 -2.75 -4.52 -6.10
N LEU A 323 -3.05 -5.73 -6.59
CA LEU A 323 -3.70 -6.77 -5.79
C LEU A 323 -2.84 -7.23 -4.59
N PHE A 324 -1.54 -6.98 -4.65
CA PHE A 324 -0.58 -7.44 -3.64
C PHE A 324 -0.24 -6.38 -2.59
N ASN A 325 -0.70 -5.14 -2.76
CA ASN A 325 -0.41 -4.00 -1.86
C ASN A 325 1.10 -3.83 -1.58
N ASN A 326 1.94 -3.93 -2.61
CA ASN A 326 3.39 -3.92 -2.49
C ASN A 326 4.02 -2.95 -3.52
N ASP A 327 4.57 -1.82 -3.04
CA ASP A 327 5.08 -0.75 -3.92
C ASP A 327 6.38 -1.12 -4.62
N GLU A 328 7.20 -1.98 -4.00
CA GLU A 328 8.41 -2.50 -4.62
C GLU A 328 8.04 -3.41 -5.80
N LEU A 329 7.00 -4.23 -5.63
CA LEU A 329 6.43 -5.03 -6.72
C LEU A 329 5.76 -4.14 -7.77
N ASN A 330 5.04 -3.09 -7.38
CA ASN A 330 4.42 -2.15 -8.32
C ASN A 330 5.45 -1.56 -9.28
N LYS A 331 6.61 -1.11 -8.78
CA LYS A 331 7.68 -0.57 -9.63
C LYS A 331 8.25 -1.58 -10.61
N LEU A 332 8.43 -2.84 -10.18
CA LEU A 332 8.85 -3.91 -11.09
C LEU A 332 7.79 -4.19 -12.16
N CYS A 333 6.52 -4.13 -11.78
CA CYS A 333 5.40 -4.36 -12.69
C CYS A 333 5.10 -3.17 -13.62
N ASP A 334 5.44 -1.94 -13.25
CA ASP A 334 5.40 -0.77 -14.13
C ASP A 334 6.33 -0.99 -15.33
N GLY A 335 7.61 -1.32 -15.06
CA GLY A 335 8.57 -1.64 -16.12
C GLY A 335 8.18 -2.88 -16.93
N MET A 336 7.60 -3.91 -16.28
CA MET A 336 7.09 -5.08 -17.00
C MET A 336 5.92 -4.72 -17.94
N SER A 337 5.06 -3.77 -17.56
CA SER A 337 3.95 -3.33 -18.40
C SER A 337 4.47 -2.66 -19.67
N GLU A 338 5.51 -1.84 -19.58
CA GLU A 338 6.16 -1.21 -20.73
C GLU A 338 6.74 -2.26 -21.69
N VAL A 339 7.41 -3.28 -21.16
CA VAL A 339 7.93 -4.40 -21.95
C VAL A 339 6.82 -5.18 -22.65
N TYR A 340 5.71 -5.46 -21.96
CA TYR A 340 4.55 -6.14 -22.55
C TYR A 340 3.95 -5.34 -23.71
N ILE A 341 3.78 -4.03 -23.52
CA ILE A 341 3.27 -3.13 -24.54
C ILE A 341 4.23 -3.11 -25.73
N SER A 342 5.54 -2.96 -25.50
CA SER A 342 6.56 -2.97 -26.55
C SER A 342 6.53 -4.25 -27.39
N ILE A 343 6.46 -5.43 -26.75
CA ILE A 343 6.36 -6.72 -27.44
C ILE A 343 5.12 -6.81 -28.33
N ILE A 344 3.97 -6.36 -27.81
CA ILE A 344 2.71 -6.45 -28.54
C ILE A 344 2.71 -5.44 -29.69
N GLU A 345 3.11 -4.19 -29.44
CA GLU A 345 3.21 -3.15 -30.46
C GLU A 345 4.16 -3.55 -31.59
N GLU A 346 5.37 -4.01 -31.30
CA GLU A 346 6.32 -4.51 -32.32
C GLU A 346 5.73 -5.64 -33.16
N ALA A 347 4.89 -6.49 -32.55
CA ALA A 347 4.25 -7.61 -33.24
C ALA A 347 2.96 -7.24 -33.99
N THR A 348 2.37 -6.08 -33.72
CA THR A 348 1.11 -5.62 -34.31
C THR A 348 1.23 -4.34 -35.14
N LEU A 349 2.44 -3.78 -35.29
CA LEU A 349 2.74 -2.65 -36.16
C LEU A 349 3.01 -3.07 -37.61
#